data_AF-A0A4Q1BV61-F1
#
_entry.id   AF-A0A4Q1BV61-F1
#
_cell.length_a   1.000
_cell.length_b   1.000
_cell.length_c   1.000
_cell.angle_alpha   90.00
_cell.angle_beta   90.00
_cell.angle_gamma   90.00
#
_symmetry.space_group_name_H-M   'P 1'
#
loop_
_entity.id
_entity.type
_entity.pdbx_description
1 polymer ?
#
loop_
_entity_poly.entity_id
_entity_poly.type
_entity_poly.pdbx_seq_one_letter_code
_entity_poly.pdbx_strand_id
1 'polypeptide(L)'
;MASTSTSRVGIIGRRTFSTSSSRPAPRIRRWQWNKLDSKLQDSLVEYKFDDATSLGWLRLFKIREAQELFRKMEVDREALRAQSRPFIPPPKGAIRLTTTIDLSEPDSSRHMRQVLMVPVDGLPLKGSEATHRLKLIAGPRWTPHRPGNEIPSEGNDEVEGKEGWIKISEDRFESINMNRKSTLDMLEKLVDAANDPNSPLSTSIPLDTRHVLAKQNKENVSRRAKMEVVGGVRGFPREWLPQVQST
;
A
#
# COMPACT_ATOMS: atom_id res chain seq x y z
N MET A 1 2.96 -60.58 -8.16
CA MET A 1 4.36 -60.13 -7.99
C MET A 1 4.65 -59.06 -9.04
N ALA A 2 4.79 -57.80 -8.63
CA ALA A 2 5.57 -56.76 -9.30
C ALA A 2 5.41 -55.47 -8.47
N SER A 3 6.36 -55.24 -7.58
CA SER A 3 6.50 -54.01 -6.80
C SER A 3 7.12 -52.92 -7.67
N THR A 4 6.43 -51.81 -7.86
CA THR A 4 7.03 -50.59 -8.42
C THR A 4 7.32 -49.61 -7.29
N SER A 5 8.57 -49.56 -6.85
CA SER A 5 9.08 -48.55 -5.93
C SER A 5 9.34 -47.26 -6.70
N THR A 6 8.53 -46.24 -6.48
CA THR A 6 8.82 -44.89 -6.99
C THR A 6 9.64 -44.15 -5.93
N SER A 7 10.95 -44.03 -6.17
CA SER A 7 11.85 -43.25 -5.33
C SER A 7 11.60 -41.75 -5.54
N ARG A 8 11.19 -41.06 -4.47
CA ARG A 8 11.14 -39.60 -4.41
C ARG A 8 12.57 -39.08 -4.25
N VAL A 9 13.13 -38.49 -5.30
CA VAL A 9 14.36 -37.69 -5.19
C VAL A 9 13.96 -36.32 -4.66
N GLY A 10 14.30 -36.06 -3.39
CA GLY A 10 14.16 -34.75 -2.77
C GLY A 10 15.16 -33.77 -3.36
N ILE A 11 14.66 -32.75 -4.06
CA ILE A 11 15.47 -31.61 -4.50
C ILE A 11 15.67 -30.70 -3.28
N ILE A 12 16.74 -30.95 -2.53
CA ILE A 12 17.25 -30.00 -1.55
C ILE A 12 17.91 -28.88 -2.36
N GLY A 13 17.19 -27.76 -2.51
CA GLY A 13 17.72 -26.53 -3.11
C GLY A 13 18.88 -25.99 -2.29
N ARG A 14 20.09 -26.45 -2.59
CA ARG A 14 21.33 -25.79 -2.17
C ARG A 14 21.35 -24.40 -2.81
N ARG A 15 21.28 -23.36 -2.00
CA ARG A 15 21.64 -22.00 -2.42
C ARG A 15 23.13 -22.03 -2.76
N THR A 16 23.44 -22.10 -4.06
CA THR A 16 24.80 -21.88 -4.54
C THR A 16 25.07 -20.39 -4.47
N PHE A 17 25.81 -19.96 -3.45
CA PHE A 17 26.45 -18.66 -3.50
C PHE A 17 27.46 -18.71 -4.66
N SER A 18 27.20 -17.92 -5.71
CA SER A 18 28.18 -17.66 -6.75
C SER A 18 29.31 -16.84 -6.14
N THR A 19 30.34 -17.51 -5.64
CA THR A 19 31.63 -16.88 -5.38
C THR A 19 32.33 -16.78 -6.73
N SER A 20 32.07 -15.69 -7.46
CA SER A 20 32.98 -15.30 -8.53
C SER A 20 34.37 -15.16 -7.91
N SER A 21 35.36 -15.88 -8.43
CA SER A 21 36.74 -15.65 -8.02
C SER A 21 37.08 -14.23 -8.43
N SER A 22 37.31 -13.34 -7.46
CA SER A 22 37.88 -12.04 -7.78
C SER A 22 39.29 -12.30 -8.30
N ARG A 23 39.45 -12.35 -9.62
CA ARG A 23 40.78 -12.21 -10.20
C ARG A 23 41.32 -10.88 -9.69
N PRO A 24 42.48 -10.85 -8.98
CA PRO A 24 43.11 -9.58 -8.68
C PRO A 24 43.32 -8.87 -10.01
N ALA A 25 42.82 -7.64 -10.13
CA ALA A 25 43.04 -6.83 -11.32
C ALA A 25 44.55 -6.84 -11.63
N PRO A 26 44.95 -7.02 -12.90
CA PRO A 26 46.36 -6.97 -13.24
C PRO A 26 46.91 -5.65 -12.71
N ARG A 27 47.96 -5.73 -11.87
CA ARG A 27 48.70 -4.54 -11.42
C ARG A 27 49.21 -3.84 -12.67
N ILE A 28 48.49 -2.84 -13.13
CA ILE A 28 48.95 -1.92 -14.17
C ILE A 28 50.32 -1.43 -13.68
N ARG A 29 51.36 -1.75 -14.44
CA ARG A 29 52.74 -1.38 -14.10
C ARG A 29 52.78 0.13 -13.88
N ARG A 30 53.09 0.54 -12.64
CA ARG A 30 53.17 1.92 -12.15
C ARG A 30 54.25 2.79 -12.82
N TRP A 31 54.80 2.36 -13.96
CA TRP A 31 56.04 2.87 -14.55
C TRP A 31 55.84 3.66 -15.85
N GLN A 32 54.60 4.00 -16.21
CA GLN A 32 54.32 4.81 -17.40
C GLN A 32 53.65 6.16 -17.10
N TRP A 33 53.38 6.49 -15.84
CA TRP A 33 52.80 7.79 -15.47
C TRP A 33 53.77 8.96 -15.68
N ASN A 34 55.08 8.74 -15.50
CA ASN A 34 56.06 9.84 -15.48
C ASN A 34 56.48 10.37 -16.86
N LYS A 35 56.07 9.75 -17.98
CA LYS A 35 56.50 10.18 -19.34
C LYS A 35 55.46 10.98 -20.10
N LEU A 36 54.19 10.94 -19.70
CA LEU A 36 53.13 11.79 -20.26
C LEU A 36 53.02 13.14 -19.55
N ASP A 37 53.58 13.26 -18.34
CA ASP A 37 53.41 14.43 -17.47
C ASP A 37 54.28 15.64 -17.83
N SER A 38 55.50 15.48 -18.37
CA SER A 38 56.42 16.62 -18.50
C SER A 38 55.93 17.68 -19.51
N LYS A 39 55.39 17.24 -20.64
CA LYS A 39 54.83 18.16 -21.65
C LYS A 39 53.47 18.75 -21.24
N LEU A 40 52.72 18.05 -20.40
CA LEU A 40 51.47 18.57 -19.85
C LEU A 40 51.74 19.57 -18.72
N GLN A 41 52.72 19.32 -17.86
CA GLN A 41 53.15 20.23 -16.80
C GLN A 41 53.55 21.61 -17.32
N ASP A 42 54.27 21.68 -18.45
CA ASP A 42 54.62 22.96 -19.09
C ASP A 42 53.40 23.73 -19.62
N SER A 43 52.27 23.03 -19.85
CA SER A 43 51.00 23.62 -20.32
C SER A 43 49.99 23.88 -19.21
N LEU A 44 50.23 23.37 -17.99
CA LEU A 44 49.34 23.53 -16.86
C LEU A 44 49.65 24.87 -16.17
N VAL A 45 48.65 25.74 -16.11
CA VAL A 45 48.74 26.97 -15.33
C VAL A 45 48.81 26.63 -13.85
N GLU A 46 49.69 27.32 -13.12
CA GLU A 46 49.77 27.21 -11.67
C GLU A 46 48.41 27.52 -11.02
N TYR A 47 47.92 26.59 -10.22
CA TYR A 47 46.61 26.70 -9.58
C TYR A 47 46.68 27.66 -8.39
N LYS A 48 45.86 28.72 -8.42
CA LYS A 48 45.89 29.83 -7.45
C LYS A 48 45.02 29.62 -6.22
N PHE A 49 44.45 28.43 -6.02
CA PHE A 49 43.51 28.13 -4.94
C PHE A 49 42.25 29.03 -4.94
N ASP A 50 41.85 29.52 -6.11
CA ASP A 50 40.71 30.41 -6.34
C ASP A 50 39.44 29.69 -6.78
N ASP A 51 39.53 28.41 -7.16
CA ASP A 51 38.40 27.59 -7.58
C ASP A 51 38.17 26.38 -6.64
N ALA A 52 36.96 25.84 -6.57
CA ALA A 52 36.71 24.60 -5.85
C ALA A 52 36.95 23.38 -6.75
N THR A 53 37.24 22.23 -6.14
CA THR A 53 37.23 20.96 -6.89
C THR A 53 35.81 20.64 -7.38
N SER A 54 35.68 19.74 -8.36
CA SER A 54 34.38 19.29 -8.88
C SER A 54 33.41 18.82 -7.78
N LEU A 55 33.92 18.11 -6.76
CA LEU A 55 33.14 17.70 -5.58
C LEU A 55 32.70 18.91 -4.73
N GLY A 56 33.57 19.91 -4.60
CA GLY A 56 33.26 21.18 -3.92
C GLY A 56 32.14 21.93 -4.62
N TRP A 57 32.21 22.07 -5.94
CA TRP A 57 31.13 22.66 -6.76
C TRP A 57 29.81 21.89 -6.64
N LEU A 58 29.84 20.55 -6.71
CA LEU A 58 28.63 19.74 -6.51
C LEU A 58 27.98 20.01 -5.15
N ARG A 59 28.77 20.20 -4.09
CA ARG A 59 28.25 20.57 -2.77
C ARG A 59 27.66 21.97 -2.77
N LEU A 60 28.33 22.95 -3.39
CA LEU A 60 27.82 24.32 -3.51
C LEU A 60 26.51 24.38 -4.29
N PHE A 61 26.37 23.62 -5.38
CA PHE A 61 25.12 23.53 -6.14
C PHE A 61 23.97 22.98 -5.30
N LYS A 62 24.20 21.91 -4.53
CA LYS A 62 23.18 21.37 -3.61
C LYS A 62 22.77 22.37 -2.53
N ILE A 63 23.72 23.15 -2.00
CA ILE A 63 23.41 24.20 -1.01
C ILE A 63 22.53 25.28 -1.66
N ARG A 64 22.88 25.71 -2.87
CA ARG A 64 22.11 26.73 -3.61
C ARG A 64 20.70 26.23 -3.94
N GLU A 65 20.55 24.99 -4.39
CA GLU A 65 19.25 24.35 -4.64
C GLU A 65 18.38 24.36 -3.36
N ALA A 66 18.94 23.99 -2.22
CA ALA A 66 18.23 24.04 -0.95
C ALA A 66 17.79 25.47 -0.58
N GLN A 67 18.68 26.47 -0.75
CA GLN A 67 18.36 27.88 -0.50
C GLN A 67 17.22 28.38 -1.41
N GLU A 68 17.22 27.98 -2.67
CA GLU A 68 16.15 28.32 -3.62
C GLU A 68 14.81 27.73 -3.19
N LEU A 69 14.78 26.49 -2.67
CA LEU A 69 13.56 25.88 -2.13
C LEU A 69 13.05 26.64 -0.90
N PHE A 70 13.93 27.03 0.02
CA PHE A 70 13.52 27.85 1.18
C PHE A 70 12.93 29.19 0.76
N ARG A 71 13.57 29.85 -0.21
CA ARG A 71 13.06 31.12 -0.76
C ARG A 71 11.68 30.95 -1.39
N LYS A 72 11.47 29.88 -2.18
CA LYS A 72 10.15 29.55 -2.75
C LYS A 72 9.12 29.30 -1.65
N MET A 73 9.47 28.55 -0.61
CA MET A 73 8.58 28.31 0.52
C MET A 73 8.16 29.60 1.22
N GLU A 74 9.06 30.56 1.38
CA GLU A 74 8.75 31.86 2.02
C GLU A 74 7.82 32.71 1.15
N VAL A 75 8.12 32.81 -0.15
CA VAL A 75 7.32 33.58 -1.12
C VAL A 75 5.93 32.96 -1.31
N ASP A 76 5.84 31.65 -1.50
CA ASP A 76 4.60 30.98 -1.90
C ASP A 76 3.69 30.66 -0.70
N ARG A 77 4.19 30.71 0.54
CA ARG A 77 3.43 30.32 1.74
C ARG A 77 2.15 31.13 1.91
N GLU A 78 2.18 32.43 1.66
CA GLU A 78 1.00 33.28 1.81
C GLU A 78 -0.06 32.98 0.74
N ALA A 79 0.37 32.80 -0.51
CA ALA A 79 -0.50 32.40 -1.61
C ALA A 79 -1.15 31.02 -1.37
N LEU A 80 -0.39 30.04 -0.87
CA LEU A 80 -0.90 28.72 -0.52
C LEU A 80 -1.88 28.76 0.67
N ARG A 81 -1.62 29.60 1.67
CA ARG A 81 -2.56 29.80 2.79
C ARG A 81 -3.87 30.43 2.33
N ALA A 82 -3.82 31.40 1.42
CA ALA A 82 -5.00 32.03 0.84
C ALA A 82 -5.89 31.03 0.07
N GLN A 83 -5.29 30.00 -0.53
CA GLN A 83 -6.02 28.93 -1.25
C GLN A 83 -6.45 27.76 -0.37
N SER A 84 -6.01 27.73 0.89
CA SER A 84 -6.33 26.63 1.80
C SER A 84 -7.81 26.60 2.15
N ARG A 85 -8.41 25.41 2.14
CA ARG A 85 -9.80 25.18 2.55
C ARG A 85 -9.81 24.31 3.81
N PRO A 86 -10.62 24.65 4.83
CA PRO A 86 -10.72 23.82 6.02
C PRO A 86 -11.30 22.45 5.66
N PHE A 87 -10.84 21.41 6.36
CA PHE A 87 -11.38 20.06 6.19
C PHE A 87 -12.78 19.98 6.79
N ILE A 88 -13.75 19.59 5.96
CA ILE A 88 -15.12 19.28 6.38
C ILE A 88 -15.24 17.74 6.38
N PRO A 89 -15.46 17.10 7.53
CA PRO A 89 -15.60 15.66 7.59
C PRO A 89 -16.80 15.22 6.74
N PRO A 90 -16.68 14.14 5.96
CA PRO A 90 -17.80 13.63 5.19
C PRO A 90 -18.91 13.12 6.12
N PRO A 91 -20.18 13.09 5.65
CA PRO A 91 -21.25 12.46 6.40
C PRO A 91 -20.95 10.96 6.61
N LYS A 92 -21.50 10.39 7.69
CA LYS A 92 -21.35 8.97 8.00
C LYS A 92 -21.87 8.11 6.85
N GLY A 93 -21.17 7.02 6.55
CA GLY A 93 -21.53 6.10 5.46
C GLY A 93 -21.12 6.58 4.06
N ALA A 94 -20.29 7.62 3.96
CA ALA A 94 -19.83 8.11 2.67
C ALA A 94 -19.03 7.06 1.88
N ILE A 95 -19.33 7.00 0.58
CA ILE A 95 -18.62 6.18 -0.40
C ILE A 95 -17.21 6.76 -0.62
N ARG A 96 -16.17 5.94 -0.47
CA ARG A 96 -14.78 6.35 -0.71
C ARG A 96 -14.31 5.88 -2.09
N LEU A 97 -14.01 6.83 -2.96
CA LEU A 97 -13.31 6.59 -4.22
C LEU A 97 -11.82 6.92 -4.05
N THR A 98 -10.95 6.00 -4.44
CA THR A 98 -9.49 6.18 -4.37
C THR A 98 -8.89 6.05 -5.77
N THR A 99 -8.07 7.03 -6.13
CA THR A 99 -7.28 7.07 -7.37
C THR A 99 -5.79 7.09 -7.00
N THR A 100 -4.96 6.52 -7.86
CA THR A 100 -3.51 6.48 -7.64
C THR A 100 -2.82 7.32 -8.69
N ILE A 101 -2.06 8.33 -8.27
CA ILE A 101 -1.26 9.17 -9.17
C ILE A 101 0.21 9.03 -8.78
N ASP A 102 0.98 8.42 -9.66
CA ASP A 102 2.44 8.47 -9.69
C ASP A 102 2.88 9.73 -10.44
N LEU A 103 3.68 10.57 -9.78
CA LEU A 103 4.20 11.82 -10.36
C LEU A 103 5.47 11.60 -11.18
N SER A 104 6.10 10.42 -11.08
CA SER A 104 7.33 10.09 -11.79
C SER A 104 7.06 9.54 -13.20
N GLU A 105 5.96 8.81 -13.36
CA GLU A 105 5.53 8.18 -14.61
C GLU A 105 4.12 8.65 -14.97
N PRO A 106 3.95 9.83 -15.63
CA PRO A 106 2.63 10.43 -15.86
C PRO A 106 1.71 9.61 -16.77
N ASP A 107 2.28 8.74 -17.61
CA ASP A 107 1.54 7.91 -18.57
C ASP A 107 1.31 6.48 -18.05
N SER A 108 1.48 6.23 -16.75
CA SER A 108 1.33 4.88 -16.20
C SER A 108 -0.14 4.42 -16.26
N SER A 109 -0.36 3.17 -16.67
CA SER A 109 -1.72 2.59 -16.68
C SER A 109 -2.36 2.52 -15.28
N ARG A 110 -1.54 2.60 -14.22
CA ARG A 110 -2.01 2.58 -12.82
C ARG A 110 -2.89 3.77 -12.47
N HIS A 111 -2.80 4.87 -13.20
CA HIS A 111 -3.66 6.04 -13.01
C HIS A 111 -5.11 5.76 -13.37
N MET A 112 -5.34 4.84 -14.32
CA MET A 112 -6.67 4.55 -14.85
C MET A 112 -7.51 3.75 -13.86
N ARG A 113 -6.86 2.96 -13.01
CA ARG A 113 -7.50 2.16 -11.98
C ARG A 113 -8.29 3.02 -10.99
N GLN A 114 -9.56 2.64 -10.81
CA GLN A 114 -10.45 3.22 -9.81
C GLN A 114 -10.76 2.19 -8.73
N VAL A 115 -10.66 2.58 -7.46
CA VAL A 115 -10.98 1.71 -6.33
C VAL A 115 -12.09 2.36 -5.50
N LEU A 116 -13.23 1.68 -5.45
CA LEU A 116 -14.39 2.03 -4.65
C LEU A 116 -14.42 1.21 -3.37
N MET A 117 -14.60 1.88 -2.25
CA MET A 117 -14.77 1.29 -0.93
C MET A 117 -16.03 1.85 -0.28
N VAL A 118 -16.92 0.96 0.16
CA VAL A 118 -18.23 1.34 0.70
C VAL A 118 -18.52 0.52 1.96
N PRO A 119 -18.95 1.15 3.07
CA PRO A 119 -19.49 0.44 4.21
C PRO A 119 -20.88 -0.10 3.87
N VAL A 120 -21.17 -1.36 4.21
CA VAL A 120 -22.47 -1.98 3.90
C VAL A 120 -23.62 -1.24 4.61
N ASP A 121 -23.39 -0.75 5.82
CA ASP A 121 -24.36 0.02 6.61
C ASP A 121 -24.81 1.33 5.92
N GLY A 122 -23.97 1.90 5.05
CA GLY A 122 -24.24 3.15 4.36
C GLY A 122 -25.10 2.98 3.09
N LEU A 123 -25.45 1.75 2.72
CA LEU A 123 -26.21 1.46 1.51
C LEU A 123 -27.73 1.47 1.76
N PRO A 124 -28.54 1.90 0.78
CA PRO A 124 -30.00 1.94 0.90
C PRO A 124 -30.61 0.52 0.73
N LEU A 125 -30.47 -0.31 1.76
CA LEU A 125 -30.93 -1.71 1.76
C LEU A 125 -32.26 -1.88 2.51
N LYS A 126 -33.19 -2.66 1.95
CA LYS A 126 -34.56 -2.87 2.46
C LYS A 126 -34.61 -3.95 3.56
N GLY A 127 -33.76 -3.83 4.59
CA GLY A 127 -33.77 -4.70 5.77
C GLY A 127 -32.63 -5.73 5.84
N SER A 128 -32.63 -6.54 6.89
CA SER A 128 -31.54 -7.49 7.20
C SER A 128 -31.38 -8.58 6.15
N GLU A 129 -32.47 -9.05 5.54
CA GLU A 129 -32.41 -10.03 4.46
C GLU A 129 -31.65 -9.49 3.24
N ALA A 130 -31.90 -8.23 2.86
CA ALA A 130 -31.20 -7.57 1.76
C ALA A 130 -29.71 -7.39 2.08
N THR A 131 -29.36 -7.03 3.34
CA THR A 131 -27.94 -6.96 3.76
C THR A 131 -27.25 -8.32 3.65
N HIS A 132 -27.92 -9.40 4.03
CA HIS A 132 -27.37 -10.74 3.93
C HIS A 132 -27.20 -11.18 2.47
N ARG A 133 -28.21 -10.94 1.63
CA ARG A 133 -28.13 -11.20 0.18
C ARG A 133 -27.01 -10.42 -0.48
N LEU A 134 -26.85 -9.14 -0.14
CA LEU A 134 -25.75 -8.31 -0.66
C LEU A 134 -24.38 -8.90 -0.33
N LYS A 135 -24.18 -9.41 0.90
CA LYS A 135 -22.93 -10.10 1.28
C LYS A 135 -22.70 -11.35 0.44
N LEU A 136 -23.75 -12.14 0.17
CA LEU A 136 -23.66 -13.33 -0.68
C LEU A 136 -23.31 -12.98 -2.13
N ILE A 137 -23.96 -11.97 -2.72
CA ILE A 137 -23.71 -11.55 -4.11
C ILE A 137 -22.31 -10.93 -4.26
N ALA A 138 -21.89 -10.12 -3.28
CA ALA A 138 -20.56 -9.51 -3.27
C ALA A 138 -19.43 -10.55 -3.16
N GLY A 139 -19.68 -11.67 -2.48
CA GLY A 139 -18.77 -12.79 -2.32
C GLY A 139 -17.39 -12.33 -1.81
N PRO A 140 -16.28 -12.58 -2.53
CA PRO A 140 -14.94 -12.26 -2.08
C PRO A 140 -14.64 -10.75 -2.00
N ARG A 141 -15.51 -9.90 -2.56
CA ARG A 141 -15.36 -8.43 -2.52
C ARG A 141 -15.79 -7.85 -1.17
N TRP A 142 -16.58 -8.60 -0.41
CA TRP A 142 -17.00 -8.23 0.95
C TRP A 142 -15.96 -8.70 1.98
N THR A 143 -15.67 -7.84 2.95
CA THR A 143 -14.84 -8.14 4.11
C THR A 143 -15.49 -7.63 5.39
N PRO A 144 -15.43 -8.37 6.51
CA PRO A 144 -16.01 -7.91 7.78
C PRO A 144 -15.29 -6.69 8.35
N HIS A 145 -13.99 -6.55 8.09
CA HIS A 145 -13.18 -5.42 8.53
C HIS A 145 -12.90 -4.46 7.38
N ARG A 146 -12.53 -3.22 7.72
CA ARG A 146 -12.12 -2.22 6.74
C ARG A 146 -10.88 -2.70 5.99
N PRO A 147 -10.89 -2.73 4.64
CA PRO A 147 -9.72 -3.17 3.88
C PRO A 147 -8.53 -2.23 4.14
N GLY A 148 -7.44 -2.78 4.69
CA GLY A 148 -6.22 -2.03 5.05
C GLY A 148 -6.01 -1.90 6.57
N ASN A 149 -7.07 -2.03 7.37
CA ASN A 149 -7.02 -2.07 8.83
C ASN A 149 -7.47 -3.46 9.27
N GLU A 150 -6.53 -4.42 9.39
CA GLU A 150 -6.86 -5.78 9.86
C GLU A 150 -6.92 -5.88 11.39
N ILE A 151 -6.51 -4.82 12.09
CA ILE A 151 -6.63 -4.69 13.53
C ILE A 151 -7.95 -3.95 13.80
N PRO A 152 -8.89 -4.52 14.58
CA PRO A 152 -10.05 -3.79 15.06
C PRO A 152 -9.52 -2.60 15.87
N SER A 153 -9.65 -1.38 15.34
CA SER A 153 -9.34 -0.19 16.14
C SER A 153 -10.53 0.03 17.06
N GLU A 154 -10.32 -0.12 18.36
CA GLU A 154 -11.35 -0.08 19.44
C GLU A 154 -12.16 1.24 19.53
N GLY A 155 -12.07 2.16 18.56
CA GLY A 155 -12.61 3.52 18.70
C GLY A 155 -13.54 4.04 17.60
N ASN A 156 -13.51 3.53 16.36
CA ASN A 156 -14.29 4.13 15.25
C ASN A 156 -14.93 3.14 14.27
N ASP A 157 -14.34 1.96 14.06
CA ASP A 157 -14.90 0.97 13.12
C ASP A 157 -16.21 0.32 13.64
N GLU A 158 -16.51 0.46 14.93
CA GLU A 158 -17.79 -0.02 15.52
C GLU A 158 -19.00 0.83 15.13
N VAL A 159 -18.80 2.07 14.69
CA VAL A 159 -19.88 3.00 14.29
C VAL A 159 -20.13 2.96 12.79
N GLU A 160 -19.09 2.70 11.98
CA GLU A 160 -19.16 2.66 10.51
C GLU A 160 -18.69 1.31 9.97
N GLY A 161 -19.62 0.50 9.45
CA GLY A 161 -19.29 -0.78 8.81
C GLY A 161 -19.43 -1.98 9.74
N LYS A 162 -20.43 -1.99 10.62
CA LYS A 162 -20.85 -3.15 11.43
C LYS A 162 -21.13 -4.36 10.55
N GLU A 163 -21.78 -4.14 9.42
CA GLU A 163 -22.07 -5.19 8.43
C GLU A 163 -20.90 -5.43 7.46
N GLY A 164 -19.76 -4.76 7.67
CA GLY A 164 -18.54 -4.88 6.89
C GLY A 164 -18.42 -3.89 5.74
N TRP A 165 -17.46 -4.17 4.85
CA TRP A 165 -17.03 -3.30 3.77
C TRP A 165 -17.01 -4.05 2.44
N ILE A 166 -17.40 -3.37 1.36
CA ILE A 166 -17.23 -3.84 -0.01
C ILE A 166 -16.13 -3.06 -0.69
N LYS A 167 -15.21 -3.77 -1.34
CA LYS A 167 -14.17 -3.19 -2.19
C LYS A 167 -14.33 -3.64 -3.64
N ILE A 168 -14.53 -2.68 -4.54
CA ILE A 168 -14.61 -2.92 -5.98
C ILE A 168 -13.49 -2.12 -6.63
N SER A 169 -12.76 -2.72 -7.56
CA SER A 169 -11.81 -1.98 -8.37
C SER A 169 -11.96 -2.31 -9.84
N GLU A 170 -11.94 -1.29 -10.67
CA GLU A 170 -11.98 -1.36 -12.13
C GLU A 170 -10.74 -0.74 -12.73
N ASP A 171 -10.28 -1.36 -13.81
CA ASP A 171 -9.12 -0.94 -14.59
C ASP A 171 -9.27 -1.37 -16.06
N ARG A 172 -10.51 -1.56 -16.51
CA ARG A 172 -10.81 -2.13 -17.82
C ARG A 172 -10.71 -1.09 -18.94
N PHE A 173 -11.07 0.16 -18.64
CA PHE A 173 -11.11 1.24 -19.60
C PHE A 173 -9.87 2.11 -19.49
N GLU A 174 -9.47 2.72 -20.61
CA GLU A 174 -8.36 3.68 -20.65
C GLU A 174 -8.72 5.00 -19.96
N SER A 175 -10.01 5.34 -19.87
CA SER A 175 -10.45 6.57 -19.20
C SER A 175 -10.80 6.31 -17.73
N ILE A 176 -10.19 7.10 -16.84
CA ILE A 176 -10.53 7.16 -15.41
C ILE A 176 -12.04 7.37 -15.18
N ASN A 177 -12.66 8.25 -15.97
CA ASN A 177 -14.07 8.57 -15.82
C ASN A 177 -14.97 7.37 -16.17
N MET A 178 -14.57 6.58 -17.17
CA MET A 178 -15.29 5.36 -17.53
C MET A 178 -15.13 4.28 -16.45
N ASN A 179 -13.92 4.07 -15.93
CA ASN A 179 -13.69 3.14 -14.82
C ASN A 179 -14.47 3.55 -13.57
N ARG A 180 -14.51 4.86 -13.26
CA ARG A 180 -15.30 5.40 -12.15
C ARG A 180 -16.78 5.11 -12.34
N LYS A 181 -17.34 5.44 -13.50
CA LYS A 181 -18.75 5.17 -13.82
C LYS A 181 -19.06 3.67 -13.74
N SER A 182 -18.25 2.83 -14.37
CA SER A 182 -18.41 1.37 -14.33
C SER A 182 -18.42 0.82 -12.90
N THR A 183 -17.60 1.40 -12.02
CA THR A 183 -17.57 0.99 -10.61
C THR A 183 -18.84 1.38 -9.86
N LEU A 184 -19.41 2.55 -10.17
CA LEU A 184 -20.69 3.01 -9.61
C LEU A 184 -21.86 2.17 -10.16
N ASP A 185 -21.92 1.95 -11.48
CA ASP A 185 -22.95 1.13 -12.12
C ASP A 185 -22.97 -0.30 -11.55
N MET A 186 -21.80 -0.86 -11.20
CA MET A 186 -21.73 -2.17 -10.52
C MET A 186 -22.26 -2.11 -9.09
N LEU A 187 -21.98 -1.04 -8.35
CA LEU A 187 -22.52 -0.88 -7.00
C LEU A 187 -24.05 -0.77 -7.04
N GLU A 188 -24.59 0.02 -7.96
CA GLU A 188 -26.04 0.17 -8.14
C GLU A 188 -26.69 -1.18 -8.46
N LYS A 189 -26.15 -1.93 -9.43
CA LYS A 189 -26.63 -3.28 -9.75
C LYS A 189 -26.57 -4.24 -8.56
N LEU A 190 -25.54 -4.14 -7.71
CA LEU A 190 -25.44 -4.95 -6.49
C LEU A 190 -26.52 -4.60 -5.48
N VAL A 191 -26.82 -3.31 -5.31
CA VAL A 191 -27.87 -2.83 -4.40
C VAL A 191 -29.26 -3.23 -4.91
N ASP A 192 -29.50 -3.09 -6.21
CA ASP A 192 -30.76 -3.49 -6.84
C ASP A 192 -30.99 -5.00 -6.68
N ALA A 193 -30.01 -5.82 -7.06
CA ALA A 193 -30.09 -7.28 -6.95
C ALA A 193 -30.26 -7.77 -5.50
N ALA A 194 -29.72 -7.03 -4.52
CA ALA A 194 -29.90 -7.35 -3.11
C ALA A 194 -31.31 -6.99 -2.60
N ASN A 195 -31.89 -5.91 -3.12
CA ASN A 195 -33.22 -5.43 -2.78
C ASN A 195 -34.35 -6.16 -3.51
N ASP A 196 -34.04 -6.98 -4.52
CA ASP A 196 -35.02 -7.76 -5.27
C ASP A 196 -35.71 -8.81 -4.36
N PRO A 197 -37.06 -8.78 -4.24
CA PRO A 197 -37.80 -9.73 -3.41
C PRO A 197 -37.86 -11.13 -4.02
N ASN A 198 -37.77 -11.23 -5.36
CA ASN A 198 -37.82 -12.49 -6.11
C ASN A 198 -36.43 -13.11 -6.33
N SER A 199 -35.43 -12.68 -5.56
CA SER A 199 -34.08 -13.19 -5.69
C SER A 199 -34.03 -14.69 -5.36
N PRO A 200 -33.31 -15.52 -6.14
CA PRO A 200 -33.17 -16.95 -5.86
C PRO A 200 -32.33 -17.24 -4.61
N LEU A 201 -31.64 -16.23 -4.06
CA LEU A 201 -30.79 -16.35 -2.88
C LEU A 201 -31.63 -16.20 -1.61
N SER A 202 -31.87 -17.32 -0.93
CA SER A 202 -32.56 -17.36 0.35
C SER A 202 -31.64 -17.01 1.53
N THR A 203 -32.25 -16.56 2.63
CA THR A 203 -31.57 -16.25 3.90
C THR A 203 -30.92 -17.48 4.55
N SER A 204 -31.32 -18.70 4.14
CA SER A 204 -30.79 -19.95 4.69
C SER A 204 -29.36 -20.29 4.24
N ILE A 205 -28.83 -19.62 3.21
CA ILE A 205 -27.49 -19.89 2.68
C ILE A 205 -26.45 -19.24 3.61
N PRO A 206 -25.52 -20.01 4.21
CA PRO A 206 -24.51 -19.41 5.07
C PRO A 206 -23.51 -18.56 4.27
N LEU A 207 -23.00 -17.50 4.90
CA LEU A 207 -21.99 -16.63 4.31
C LEU A 207 -20.63 -17.34 4.17
N ASP A 208 -20.06 -17.34 2.98
CA ASP A 208 -18.72 -17.88 2.75
C ASP A 208 -17.64 -16.90 3.26
N THR A 209 -16.84 -17.35 4.23
CA THR A 209 -15.74 -16.58 4.82
C THR A 209 -14.36 -17.14 4.45
N ARG A 210 -14.28 -18.13 3.56
CA ARG A 210 -13.02 -18.82 3.20
C ARG A 210 -11.96 -17.86 2.64
N HIS A 211 -12.35 -16.86 1.85
CA HIS A 211 -11.43 -15.85 1.34
C HIS A 211 -10.84 -14.98 2.45
N VAL A 212 -11.63 -14.66 3.47
CA VAL A 212 -11.18 -13.90 4.66
C VAL A 212 -10.17 -14.73 5.45
N LEU A 213 -10.50 -15.99 5.73
CA LEU A 213 -9.60 -16.90 6.45
C LEU A 213 -8.31 -17.15 5.67
N ALA A 214 -8.37 -17.32 4.35
CA ALA A 214 -7.19 -17.48 3.50
C ALA A 214 -6.28 -16.23 3.56
N LYS A 215 -6.88 -15.03 3.55
CA LYS A 215 -6.15 -13.77 3.68
C LYS A 215 -5.49 -13.64 5.05
N GLN A 216 -6.25 -13.89 6.13
CA GLN A 216 -5.73 -13.90 7.50
C GLN A 216 -4.59 -14.91 7.66
N ASN A 217 -4.73 -16.12 7.11
CA ASN A 217 -3.69 -17.14 7.14
C ASN A 217 -2.42 -16.68 6.43
N LYS A 218 -2.54 -16.01 5.28
CA LYS A 218 -1.40 -15.46 4.53
C LYS A 218 -0.68 -14.36 5.31
N GLU A 219 -1.42 -13.44 5.92
CA GLU A 219 -0.84 -12.36 6.72
C GLU A 219 -0.19 -12.90 8.01
N ASN A 220 -0.86 -13.86 8.66
CA ASN A 220 -0.41 -14.50 9.89
C ASN A 220 0.76 -15.47 9.71
N VAL A 221 1.17 -15.85 8.49
CA VAL A 221 2.45 -16.58 8.30
C VAL A 221 3.63 -15.80 8.90
N SER A 222 3.58 -14.46 8.90
CA SER A 222 4.56 -13.60 9.57
C SER A 222 4.31 -13.41 11.08
N ARG A 223 3.12 -13.75 11.58
CA ARG A 223 2.66 -13.52 12.97
C ARG A 223 2.37 -14.82 13.74
N ARG A 224 2.86 -15.97 13.28
CA ARG A 224 2.66 -17.31 13.89
C ARG A 224 3.18 -17.48 15.32
N ALA A 225 3.81 -16.47 15.91
CA ALA A 225 3.87 -16.39 17.36
C ALA A 225 2.44 -16.12 17.88
N LYS A 226 1.68 -17.19 18.14
CA LYS A 226 0.44 -17.15 18.93
C LYS A 226 0.77 -16.46 20.25
N MET A 227 0.52 -15.15 20.33
CA MET A 227 0.37 -14.46 21.60
C MET A 227 -1.12 -14.51 21.91
N GLU A 228 -1.46 -15.17 23.02
CA GLU A 228 -2.82 -15.19 23.56
C GLU A 228 -3.27 -13.74 23.78
N VAL A 229 -4.48 -13.44 23.32
CA VAL A 229 -5.11 -12.12 23.53
C VAL A 229 -5.60 -12.10 24.97
N VAL A 230 -4.71 -11.73 25.89
CA VAL A 230 -5.07 -11.17 27.18
C VAL A 230 -5.17 -9.64 26.99
N GLY A 231 -6.12 -8.99 27.67
CA GLY A 231 -6.74 -7.69 27.37
C GLY A 231 -5.86 -6.48 26.93
N GLY A 232 -6.55 -5.39 26.54
CA GLY A 232 -6.03 -4.06 26.16
C GLY A 232 -4.51 -3.88 25.96
N VAL A 233 -4.11 -3.63 24.70
CA VAL A 233 -2.74 -3.72 24.17
C VAL A 233 -2.21 -5.15 24.15
N ARG A 234 -2.68 -5.89 23.14
CA ARG A 234 -2.17 -7.17 22.62
C ARG A 234 -1.32 -7.99 23.63
N GLY A 235 -1.99 -8.68 24.55
CA GLY A 235 -1.39 -9.65 25.46
C GLY A 235 -1.13 -9.16 26.87
N PHE A 236 -1.60 -7.96 27.25
CA PHE A 236 -1.45 -7.47 28.62
C PHE A 236 -2.64 -7.89 29.49
N PRO A 237 -2.45 -8.68 30.55
CA PRO A 237 -3.55 -9.08 31.41
C PRO A 237 -4.26 -7.88 32.03
N ARG A 238 -5.59 -7.82 31.90
CA ARG A 238 -6.38 -6.68 32.42
C ARG A 238 -6.30 -6.63 33.95
N GLU A 239 -6.12 -7.78 34.57
CA GLU A 239 -5.84 -7.95 35.99
C GLU A 239 -4.50 -7.34 36.44
N TRP A 240 -3.56 -7.06 35.53
CA TRP A 240 -2.31 -6.36 35.83
C TRP A 240 -2.46 -4.84 35.78
N LEU A 241 -3.59 -4.33 35.29
CA LEU A 241 -3.89 -2.92 35.40
C LEU A 241 -4.25 -2.60 36.87
N PRO A 242 -3.74 -1.49 37.43
CA PRO A 242 -4.12 -1.08 38.76
C PRO A 242 -5.64 -0.88 38.82
N GLN A 243 -6.30 -1.55 39.78
CA GLN A 243 -7.73 -1.40 40.03
C GLN A 243 -7.96 0.03 40.52
N VAL A 244 -8.44 0.91 39.65
CA VAL A 244 -8.88 2.25 40.04
C VAL A 244 -10.08 2.05 40.96
N GLN A 245 -9.90 2.25 42.27
CA GLN A 245 -11.02 2.28 43.21
C GLN A 245 -11.87 3.50 42.85
N SER A 246 -13.05 3.27 42.27
CA SER A 246 -14.04 4.33 42.04
C SER A 246 -14.48 4.88 43.38
N THR A 247 -13.98 6.07 43.71
CA THR A 247 -14.43 6.89 44.84
C THR A 247 -15.62 7.73 44.43
#